data_AF-A0A445CF28-F1
#
_entry.id   AF-A0A445CF28-F1
#
_cell.length_a   1.000
_cell.length_b   1.000
_cell.length_c   1.000
_cell.angle_alpha   90.00
_cell.angle_beta   90.00
_cell.angle_gamma   90.00
#
_symmetry.space_group_name_H-M   'P 1'
#
loop_
_entity.id
_entity.type
_entity.pdbx_description
1 polymer ?
#
loop_
_entity_poly.entity_id
_entity_poly.type
_entity_poly.pdbx_seq_one_letter_code
_entity_poly.pdbx_strand_id
1 'polypeptide(L)'
;MQKASPFSSLEHTTSFTQDLWFNESPIRSWLDAFSTHRHIGDAISRAPFKLVSELCQFGAKYRNKFSFEFLTTTDRGHSHKILEEARCENNLMVELDITSREEFIFIERELTKLWERLSQEKIQEERKEIGEVVQKSMEEEVVPSNSFDEIVSTGTKASMINYDLNKIPEENESIGVHV
;
A
#
# COMPACT_ATOMS: atom_id res chain seq x y z
N MET A 1 -2.14 8.21 -16.24
CA MET A 1 -3.18 7.45 -15.51
C MET A 1 -4.62 7.73 -15.98
N GLN A 2 -5.16 8.95 -15.88
CA GLN A 2 -6.59 9.23 -16.21
C GLN A 2 -7.00 8.76 -17.63
N LYS A 3 -6.13 8.94 -18.64
CA LYS A 3 -6.39 8.49 -20.02
C LYS A 3 -6.40 6.97 -20.21
N ALA A 4 -5.83 6.22 -19.28
CA ALA A 4 -5.79 4.76 -19.30
C ALA A 4 -6.92 4.10 -18.48
N SER A 5 -7.75 4.92 -17.83
CA SER A 5 -8.95 4.47 -17.12
C SER A 5 -10.01 3.96 -18.12
N PRO A 6 -10.81 2.93 -17.78
CA PRO A 6 -10.85 2.22 -16.49
C PRO A 6 -9.80 1.11 -16.36
N PHE A 7 -9.34 0.90 -15.13
CA PHE A 7 -8.51 -0.25 -14.78
C PHE A 7 -9.38 -1.42 -14.30
N SER A 8 -9.01 -2.64 -14.69
CA SER A 8 -9.77 -3.87 -14.42
C SER A 8 -9.43 -4.52 -13.08
N SER A 9 -8.22 -4.28 -12.55
CA SER A 9 -7.73 -4.85 -11.30
C SER A 9 -6.65 -3.97 -10.67
N LEU A 10 -6.34 -4.23 -9.40
CA LEU A 10 -5.19 -3.64 -8.72
C LEU A 10 -3.90 -3.99 -9.48
N GLU A 11 -3.73 -5.25 -9.88
CA GLU A 11 -2.57 -5.71 -10.66
C GLU A 11 -2.40 -4.94 -11.98
N HIS A 12 -3.49 -4.75 -12.73
CA HIS A 12 -3.45 -3.97 -13.98
C HIS A 12 -3.04 -2.51 -13.70
N THR A 13 -3.60 -1.89 -12.66
CA THR A 13 -3.25 -0.52 -12.27
C THR A 13 -1.78 -0.41 -11.83
N THR A 14 -1.30 -1.34 -11.01
CA THR A 14 0.08 -1.37 -10.53
C THR A 14 1.06 -1.58 -11.66
N SER A 15 0.81 -2.54 -12.56
CA SER A 15 1.65 -2.79 -13.73
C SER A 15 1.72 -1.58 -14.66
N PHE A 16 0.58 -0.96 -14.98
CA PHE A 16 0.55 0.27 -15.78
C PHE A 16 1.31 1.42 -15.10
N THR A 17 1.16 1.57 -13.77
CA THR A 17 1.87 2.62 -13.02
C THR A 17 3.38 2.37 -12.96
N GLN A 18 3.79 1.11 -12.86
CA GLN A 18 5.20 0.71 -12.89
C GLN A 18 5.85 1.11 -14.20
N ASP A 19 5.22 0.76 -15.32
CA ASP A 19 5.72 1.11 -16.66
C ASP A 19 5.79 2.63 -16.85
N LEU A 20 4.72 3.34 -16.49
CA LEU A 20 4.68 4.80 -16.52
C LEU A 20 5.80 5.42 -15.66
N TRP A 21 6.04 4.89 -14.45
CA TRP A 21 7.02 5.44 -13.52
C TRP A 21 8.46 5.19 -13.99
N PHE A 22 8.80 3.95 -14.38
CA PHE A 22 10.19 3.60 -14.66
C PHE A 22 10.61 3.84 -16.12
N ASN A 23 9.68 3.77 -17.07
CA ASN A 23 10.01 3.82 -18.51
C ASN A 23 9.56 5.12 -19.19
N GLU A 24 8.44 5.71 -18.78
CA GLU A 24 7.88 6.90 -19.45
C GLU A 24 8.13 8.21 -18.68
N SER A 25 8.28 8.16 -17.35
CA SER A 25 8.42 9.36 -16.54
C SER A 25 9.81 9.98 -16.69
N PRO A 26 9.92 11.30 -16.95
CA PRO A 26 11.20 11.96 -16.97
C PRO A 26 11.77 12.04 -15.55
N ILE A 27 13.10 12.10 -15.42
CA ILE A 27 13.82 12.27 -14.14
C ILE A 27 13.24 13.43 -13.32
N ARG A 28 12.79 14.51 -13.98
CA ARG A 28 12.19 15.65 -13.28
C ARG A 28 10.96 15.26 -12.46
N SER A 29 10.09 14.39 -12.99
CA SER A 29 8.91 13.89 -12.28
C SER A 29 9.29 13.07 -11.05
N TRP A 30 10.38 12.30 -11.12
CA TRP A 30 10.91 11.60 -9.95
C TRP A 30 11.38 12.56 -8.87
N LEU A 31 12.19 13.56 -9.25
CA LEU A 31 12.70 14.57 -8.31
C LEU A 31 11.57 15.38 -7.65
N ASP A 32 10.54 15.74 -8.42
CA ASP A 32 9.37 16.44 -7.89
C ASP A 32 8.61 15.55 -6.90
N ALA A 33 8.47 14.24 -7.15
CA ALA A 33 7.86 13.29 -6.20
C ALA A 33 8.69 13.15 -4.91
N PHE A 34 10.01 12.93 -5.02
CA PHE A 34 10.90 12.82 -3.86
C PHE A 34 10.80 14.04 -2.94
N SER A 35 10.64 15.23 -3.52
CA SER A 35 10.57 16.49 -2.78
C SER A 35 9.32 16.65 -1.90
N THR A 36 8.30 15.81 -2.09
CA THR A 36 7.09 15.83 -1.26
C THR A 36 7.31 15.21 0.11
N HIS A 37 8.41 14.49 0.30
CA HIS A 37 8.74 13.75 1.51
C HIS A 37 9.70 14.53 2.42
N ARG A 38 9.58 14.34 3.73
CA ARG A 38 10.50 14.92 4.74
C ARG A 38 11.12 13.85 5.61
N HIS A 39 11.73 12.82 5.02
CA HIS A 39 12.12 11.63 5.78
C HIS A 39 13.17 11.89 6.85
N ILE A 40 14.20 12.71 6.55
CA ILE A 40 15.20 13.09 7.55
C ILE A 40 14.59 13.95 8.64
N GLY A 41 13.75 14.93 8.29
CA GLY A 41 13.06 15.77 9.27
C GLY A 41 12.17 14.96 10.21
N ASP A 42 11.38 14.04 9.66
CA ASP A 42 10.54 13.12 10.42
C ASP A 42 11.39 12.19 11.31
N ALA A 43 12.50 11.66 10.80
CA ALA A 43 13.41 10.82 11.57
C ALA A 43 14.03 11.59 12.74
N ILE A 44 14.50 12.83 12.51
CA ILE A 44 15.02 13.72 13.55
C ILE A 44 13.96 13.96 14.64
N SER A 45 12.71 14.20 14.26
CA SER A 45 11.62 14.47 15.21
C SER A 45 11.31 13.29 16.14
N ARG A 46 11.67 12.06 15.74
CA ARG A 46 11.43 10.82 16.48
C ARG A 46 12.68 10.24 17.11
N ALA A 47 13.86 10.75 16.76
CA ALA A 47 15.13 10.20 17.18
C ALA A 47 15.42 10.46 18.67
N PRO A 48 16.12 9.53 19.36
CA PRO A 48 16.77 9.83 20.62
C PRO A 48 17.73 11.02 20.46
N PHE A 49 17.80 11.90 21.46
CA PHE A 49 18.63 13.12 21.44
C PHE A 49 20.07 12.88 20.94
N LYS A 50 20.69 11.78 21.36
CA LYS A 50 22.05 11.40 20.97
C LYS A 50 22.26 11.22 19.46
N LEU A 51 21.21 10.82 18.71
CA LEU A 51 21.30 10.58 17.26
C LEU A 51 20.91 11.80 16.42
N VAL A 52 20.33 12.85 17.01
CA VAL A 52 19.82 14.02 16.27
C VAL A 52 20.95 14.71 15.49
N SER A 53 22.10 14.91 16.11
CA SER A 53 23.25 15.55 15.44
C SER A 53 23.74 14.72 14.25
N GLU A 54 23.82 13.40 14.40
CA GLU A 54 24.25 12.48 13.34
C GLU A 54 23.28 12.49 12.16
N LEU A 55 21.96 12.48 12.42
CA LEU A 55 20.94 12.57 11.37
C LEU A 55 20.98 13.91 10.63
N CYS A 56 21.17 15.02 11.35
CA CYS A 56 21.34 16.34 10.74
C CYS A 56 22.56 16.37 9.81
N GLN A 57 23.69 15.82 10.26
CA GLN A 57 24.92 15.73 9.46
C GLN A 57 24.74 14.82 8.25
N PHE A 58 24.09 13.67 8.44
CA PHE A 58 23.76 12.73 7.36
C PHE A 58 22.89 13.41 6.30
N GLY A 59 21.78 14.05 6.70
CA GLY A 59 20.89 14.75 5.77
C GLY A 59 21.60 15.87 5.02
N ALA A 60 22.42 16.67 5.71
CA ALA A 60 23.21 17.72 5.08
C ALA A 60 24.22 17.14 4.07
N LYS A 61 24.94 16.08 4.44
CA LYS A 61 25.90 15.38 3.57
C LYS A 61 25.21 14.82 2.33
N TYR A 62 24.08 14.16 2.51
CA TYR A 62 23.29 13.57 1.43
C TYR A 62 22.82 14.65 0.46
N ARG A 63 22.14 15.69 0.97
CA ARG A 63 21.60 16.78 0.16
C ARG A 63 22.69 17.54 -0.58
N ASN A 64 23.84 17.77 0.04
CA ASN A 64 24.99 18.41 -0.62
C ASN A 64 25.56 17.55 -1.76
N LYS A 65 25.52 16.21 -1.63
CA LYS A 65 26.04 15.30 -2.65
C LYS A 65 25.10 15.14 -3.83
N PHE A 66 23.82 14.91 -3.57
CA PHE A 66 22.86 14.48 -4.60
C PHE A 66 21.90 15.57 -5.06
N SER A 67 21.80 16.68 -4.32
CA SER A 67 20.92 17.83 -4.64
C SER A 67 19.42 17.51 -4.64
N PHE A 68 19.00 16.38 -4.08
CA PHE A 68 17.59 16.06 -3.80
C PHE A 68 17.42 15.49 -2.39
N GLU A 69 16.17 15.40 -1.94
CA GLU A 69 15.83 15.00 -0.57
C GLU A 69 16.04 13.50 -0.38
N PHE A 70 16.57 13.10 0.77
CA PHE A 70 16.73 11.69 1.11
C PHE A 70 15.36 11.04 1.29
N LEU A 71 15.15 9.94 0.57
CA LEU A 71 13.99 9.07 0.70
C LEU A 71 14.46 7.69 1.16
N THR A 72 13.66 7.03 1.99
CA THR A 72 13.91 5.65 2.42
C THR A 72 12.60 4.97 2.78
N THR A 73 12.51 3.66 2.55
CA THR A 73 11.43 2.82 3.07
C THR A 73 11.66 2.39 4.53
N THR A 74 12.86 2.62 5.08
CA THR A 74 13.17 2.39 6.49
C THR A 74 12.22 3.21 7.36
N ASP A 75 11.67 2.54 8.38
CA ASP A 75 10.79 3.19 9.34
C ASP A 75 11.50 4.37 10.04
N ARG A 76 10.83 5.53 10.05
CA ARG A 76 11.42 6.80 10.52
C ARG A 76 11.68 6.83 12.03
N GLY A 77 11.12 5.90 12.80
CA GLY A 77 11.46 5.68 14.21
C GLY A 77 12.75 4.88 14.41
N HIS A 78 13.30 4.25 13.37
CA HIS A 78 14.51 3.44 13.43
C HIS A 78 15.74 4.22 12.92
N SER A 79 16.00 5.36 13.53
CA SER A 79 17.04 6.30 13.07
C SER A 79 18.45 5.71 12.95
N HIS A 80 18.79 4.70 13.76
CA HIS A 80 20.07 4.00 13.65
C HIS A 80 20.21 3.28 12.30
N LYS A 81 19.14 2.61 11.82
CA LYS A 81 19.13 1.95 10.52
C LYS A 81 19.28 2.95 9.38
N ILE A 82 18.64 4.12 9.50
CA ILE A 82 18.78 5.20 8.51
C ILE A 82 20.23 5.68 8.42
N LEU A 83 20.93 5.80 9.56
CA LEU A 83 22.34 6.21 9.57
C LEU A 83 23.28 5.12 9.00
N GLU A 84 22.90 3.86 9.12
CA GLU A 84 23.62 2.71 8.55
C GLU A 84 23.43 2.60 7.03
N GLU A 85 22.45 3.28 6.44
CA GLU A 85 22.29 3.36 4.98
C GLU A 85 23.48 4.14 4.39
N ALA A 86 24.50 3.41 3.95
CA ALA A 86 25.73 3.93 3.32
C ALA A 86 25.51 4.61 1.95
N ARG A 87 24.33 5.19 1.72
CA ARG A 87 23.87 5.79 0.46
C ARG A 87 24.66 7.01 0.05
N CYS A 88 25.27 7.70 1.00
CA CYS A 88 26.24 8.76 0.72
C CYS A 88 27.50 8.26 0.00
N GLU A 89 27.73 6.96 -0.15
CA GLU A 89 28.85 6.38 -0.90
C GLU A 89 28.48 6.12 -2.37
N ASN A 90 27.20 5.96 -2.69
CA ASN A 90 26.70 5.70 -4.05
C ASN A 90 27.06 6.82 -5.03
N ASN A 91 27.19 6.46 -6.32
CA ASN A 91 27.19 7.45 -7.39
C ASN A 91 25.76 7.95 -7.64
N LEU A 92 25.64 9.11 -8.32
CA LEU A 92 24.34 9.76 -8.53
C LEU A 92 23.31 8.88 -9.26
N MET A 93 23.74 8.12 -10.27
CA MET A 93 22.82 7.28 -11.06
C MET A 93 22.26 6.11 -10.25
N VAL A 94 23.13 5.46 -9.47
CA VAL A 94 22.73 4.37 -8.57
C VAL A 94 21.78 4.91 -7.49
N GLU A 95 22.11 6.05 -6.91
CA GLU A 95 21.29 6.65 -5.86
C GLU A 95 19.92 7.10 -6.37
N LEU A 96 19.87 7.65 -7.59
CA LEU A 96 18.62 8.02 -8.24
C LEU A 96 17.72 6.79 -8.50
N ASP A 97 18.30 5.69 -8.99
CA ASP A 97 17.56 4.43 -9.21
C ASP A 97 17.01 3.87 -7.90
N ILE A 98 17.83 3.80 -6.84
CA ILE A 98 17.39 3.33 -5.51
C ILE A 98 16.23 4.19 -5.00
N THR A 99 16.39 5.52 -5.04
CA THR A 99 15.34 6.47 -4.59
C THR A 99 14.06 6.30 -5.40
N SER A 100 14.17 6.10 -6.72
CA SER A 100 13.00 5.87 -7.59
C SER A 100 12.25 4.59 -7.25
N ARG A 101 12.96 3.52 -6.87
CA ARG A 101 12.36 2.24 -6.46
C ARG A 101 11.67 2.36 -5.12
N GLU A 102 12.26 3.10 -4.19
CA GLU A 102 11.64 3.35 -2.89
C GLU A 102 10.40 4.22 -2.99
N GLU A 103 10.42 5.25 -3.84
CA GLU A 103 9.23 6.05 -4.14
C GLU A 103 8.12 5.18 -4.72
N PHE A 104 8.47 4.25 -5.61
CA PHE A 104 7.49 3.34 -6.18
C PHE A 104 6.83 2.43 -5.13
N ILE A 105 7.55 2.02 -4.08
CA ILE A 105 6.96 1.28 -2.95
C ILE A 105 5.89 2.13 -2.24
N PHE A 106 6.07 3.44 -2.12
CA PHE A 106 5.03 4.32 -1.57
C PHE A 106 3.84 4.44 -2.52
N ILE A 107 4.09 4.61 -3.81
CA ILE A 107 3.04 4.66 -4.83
C ILE A 107 2.20 3.38 -4.82
N GLU A 108 2.83 2.21 -4.79
CA GLU A 108 2.16 0.90 -4.76
C GLU A 108 1.28 0.73 -3.51
N ARG A 109 1.77 1.17 -2.34
CA ARG A 109 1.00 1.16 -1.09
C ARG A 109 -0.22 2.07 -1.17
N GLU A 110 -0.08 3.26 -1.75
CA GLU A 110 -1.22 4.18 -1.92
C GLU A 110 -2.23 3.66 -2.95
N LEU A 111 -1.77 3.03 -4.05
CA LEU A 111 -2.64 2.36 -5.02
C LEU A 111 -3.46 1.25 -4.34
N THR A 112 -2.82 0.43 -3.52
CA THR A 112 -3.50 -0.64 -2.76
C THR A 112 -4.59 -0.06 -1.86
N LYS A 113 -4.27 0.98 -1.08
CA LYS A 113 -5.26 1.65 -0.20
C LYS A 113 -6.43 2.25 -0.97
N LEU A 114 -6.16 2.86 -2.13
CA LEU A 114 -7.21 3.44 -2.98
C LEU A 114 -8.10 2.34 -3.56
N TRP A 115 -7.52 1.22 -3.98
CA TRP A 115 -8.28 0.09 -4.53
C TRP A 115 -9.17 -0.57 -3.48
N GLU A 116 -8.67 -0.75 -2.26
CA GLU A 116 -9.47 -1.25 -1.12
C GLU A 116 -10.69 -0.37 -0.84
N ARG A 117 -10.51 0.96 -0.84
CA ARG A 117 -11.60 1.92 -0.65
C ARG A 117 -12.63 1.86 -1.78
N LEU A 118 -12.18 1.85 -3.03
CA LEU A 118 -13.08 1.76 -4.20
C LEU A 118 -13.88 0.45 -4.20
N SER A 119 -13.26 -0.66 -3.80
CA SER A 119 -13.94 -1.95 -3.66
C SER A 119 -15.04 -1.91 -2.58
N GLN A 120 -14.76 -1.28 -1.44
CA GLN A 120 -15.76 -1.10 -0.38
C GLN A 120 -16.93 -0.22 -0.81
N GLU A 121 -16.67 0.88 -1.53
CA GLU A 121 -17.70 1.78 -2.05
C GLU A 121 -18.60 1.08 -3.07
N LYS A 122 -18.03 0.28 -3.97
CA LYS A 122 -18.79 -0.50 -4.96
C LYS A 122 -19.77 -1.47 -4.29
N ILE A 123 -19.35 -2.17 -3.23
CA ILE A 123 -20.23 -3.07 -2.47
C ILE A 123 -21.39 -2.30 -1.82
N GLN A 124 -21.16 -1.09 -1.31
CA GLN A 124 -22.22 -0.29 -0.71
C GLN A 124 -23.22 0.21 -1.75
N GLU A 125 -22.76 0.60 -2.93
CA GLU A 125 -23.63 1.03 -4.02
C GLU A 125 -24.49 -0.13 -4.54
N GLU A 126 -23.89 -1.30 -4.78
CA GLU A 126 -24.63 -2.51 -5.18
C GLU A 126 -25.68 -2.92 -4.13
N ARG A 127 -25.37 -2.79 -2.82
CA ARG A 127 -26.34 -3.05 -1.75
C ARG A 127 -27.50 -2.06 -1.75
N LYS A 128 -27.25 -0.77 -2.00
CA LYS A 128 -28.30 0.24 -2.10
C LYS A 128 -29.20 -0.02 -3.29
N GLU A 129 -28.60 -0.33 -4.44
CA GLU A 129 -29.33 -0.65 -5.67
C GLU A 129 -30.23 -1.89 -5.47
N ILE A 130 -29.72 -2.96 -4.85
CA ILE A 130 -30.53 -4.15 -4.52
C ILE A 130 -31.64 -3.83 -3.52
N GLY A 131 -31.36 -3.03 -2.48
CA GLY A 131 -32.34 -2.60 -1.48
C GLY A 131 -33.49 -1.77 -2.08
N GLU A 132 -33.19 -0.92 -3.06
CA GLU A 132 -34.18 -0.09 -3.76
C GLU A 132 -35.04 -0.92 -4.74
N VAL A 133 -34.46 -1.95 -5.38
CA VAL A 133 -35.21 -2.88 -6.25
C VAL A 133 -36.17 -3.76 -5.44
N VAL A 134 -35.79 -4.21 -4.25
CA VAL A 134 -36.65 -5.04 -3.38
C VAL A 134 -37.86 -4.26 -2.84
N GLN A 135 -37.73 -2.95 -2.60
CA GLN A 135 -38.84 -2.11 -2.13
C GLN A 135 -39.92 -1.80 -3.19
N LYS A 136 -39.73 -2.16 -4.46
CA LYS A 136 -40.69 -1.89 -5.54
C LYS A 136 -41.68 -3.02 -5.83
N SER A 137 -41.69 -4.11 -5.04
CA SER A 137 -42.48 -5.32 -5.35
C SER A 137 -43.53 -5.77 -4.32
N MET A 138 -43.85 -4.99 -3.28
CA MET A 138 -44.98 -5.32 -2.40
C MET A 138 -45.82 -4.09 -2.03
N GLU A 139 -46.87 -3.86 -2.81
CA GLU A 139 -48.13 -3.35 -2.30
C GLU A 139 -49.14 -4.49 -2.41
N GLU A 140 -49.36 -5.26 -1.34
CA GLU A 140 -50.71 -5.63 -0.88
C GLU A 140 -50.66 -6.24 0.54
N GLU A 141 -51.27 -5.48 1.46
CA GLU A 141 -52.10 -5.91 2.60
C GLU A 141 -51.51 -6.65 3.83
N VAL A 142 -51.21 -5.84 4.84
CA VAL A 142 -51.47 -5.93 6.30
C VAL A 142 -52.08 -7.23 6.86
N VAL A 143 -51.38 -7.88 7.81
CA VAL A 143 -51.86 -8.21 9.19
C VAL A 143 -50.66 -8.44 10.13
N PRO A 144 -50.58 -7.81 11.33
CA PRO A 144 -49.54 -8.11 12.32
C PRO A 144 -50.04 -9.13 13.35
N SER A 145 -49.26 -10.19 13.60
CA SER A 145 -49.47 -11.09 14.74
C SER A 145 -48.16 -11.24 15.50
N ASN A 146 -48.19 -10.77 16.73
CA ASN A 146 -47.12 -10.86 17.72
C ASN A 146 -46.83 -12.33 18.05
N SER A 147 -45.57 -12.74 17.92
CA SER A 147 -45.07 -13.94 18.59
C SER A 147 -43.65 -13.64 19.07
N PHE A 148 -43.57 -13.30 20.35
CA PHE A 148 -42.33 -13.17 21.10
C PHE A 148 -42.01 -14.58 21.60
N ASP A 149 -40.88 -15.15 21.17
CA ASP A 149 -40.31 -16.31 21.85
C ASP A 149 -38.79 -16.20 21.90
N GLU A 150 -38.31 -16.50 23.09
CA GLU A 150 -36.99 -16.22 23.62
C GLU A 150 -36.10 -17.49 23.54
N ILE A 151 -34.79 -17.27 23.49
CA ILE A 151 -33.69 -18.19 23.85
C ILE A 151 -33.30 -19.27 22.82
N VAL A 152 -32.07 -19.18 22.29
CA VAL A 152 -30.92 -20.05 22.65
C VAL A 152 -29.68 -19.54 21.90
N SER A 153 -28.74 -19.02 22.69
CA SER A 153 -27.38 -18.73 22.28
C SER A 153 -26.60 -20.05 22.21
N THR A 154 -26.20 -20.46 21.02
CA THR A 154 -25.18 -21.49 20.82
C THR A 154 -24.11 -20.94 19.90
N GLY A 155 -22.94 -20.72 20.50
CA GLY A 155 -21.76 -20.23 19.83
C GLY A 155 -21.27 -21.18 18.74
N THR A 156 -20.80 -20.60 17.64
CA THR A 156 -19.83 -21.26 16.76
C THR A 156 -18.67 -20.31 16.54
N LYS A 157 -17.49 -20.84 16.89
CA LYS A 157 -16.23 -20.15 17.09
C LYS A 157 -15.69 -19.64 15.76
N ALA A 158 -15.25 -18.39 15.73
CA ALA A 158 -14.44 -17.84 14.65
C ALA A 158 -13.16 -18.67 14.52
N SER A 159 -13.00 -19.38 13.41
CA SER A 159 -11.75 -20.06 13.08
C SER A 159 -10.79 -19.02 12.51
N MET A 160 -9.91 -18.48 13.36
CA MET A 160 -8.74 -17.70 12.93
C MET A 160 -7.80 -18.67 12.20
N ILE A 161 -7.72 -18.53 10.87
CA ILE A 161 -6.69 -19.19 10.07
C ILE A 161 -5.36 -18.51 10.42
N ASN A 162 -4.51 -19.23 11.16
CA ASN A 162 -3.17 -18.77 11.52
C ASN A 162 -2.21 -19.20 10.40
N TYR A 163 -1.63 -18.24 9.68
CA TYR A 163 -0.60 -18.52 8.67
C TYR A 163 0.76 -18.60 9.37
N ASP A 164 1.37 -19.79 9.38
CA ASP A 164 2.75 -19.99 9.83
C ASP A 164 3.71 -19.59 8.71
N LEU A 165 4.39 -18.45 8.89
CA LEU A 165 5.33 -17.87 7.93
C LEU A 165 6.66 -18.63 7.81
N ASN A 166 6.84 -19.73 8.55
CA ASN A 166 8.07 -20.54 8.48
C ASN A 166 7.93 -21.79 7.58
N LYS A 167 6.78 -21.99 6.91
CA LYS A 167 6.58 -23.09 5.97
C LYS A 167 6.72 -22.62 4.52
N ILE A 168 7.80 -23.05 3.86
CA ILE A 168 7.96 -22.97 2.41
C ILE A 168 6.93 -23.93 1.77
N PRO A 169 6.16 -23.51 0.74
CA PRO A 169 5.28 -24.43 0.04
C PRO A 169 6.11 -25.44 -0.76
N GLU A 170 5.89 -26.73 -0.51
CA GLU A 170 6.45 -27.82 -1.32
C GLU A 170 5.97 -27.70 -2.77
N GLU A 171 6.90 -27.90 -3.71
CA GLU A 171 6.67 -27.94 -5.15
C GLU A 171 5.81 -29.16 -5.51
N ASN A 172 4.59 -28.93 -5.98
CA ASN A 172 3.74 -29.96 -6.55
C ASN A 172 3.90 -29.94 -8.08
N GLU A 173 4.98 -30.50 -8.60
CA GLU A 173 5.04 -30.86 -10.02
C GLU A 173 4.70 -32.34 -10.24
N SER A 174 3.78 -32.52 -11.20
CA SER A 174 3.59 -33.71 -12.04
C SER A 174 2.55 -34.77 -11.61
N ILE A 175 1.31 -34.53 -12.04
CA ILE A 175 0.39 -35.54 -12.58
C ILE A 175 -0.26 -34.84 -13.79
N GLY A 176 -0.26 -35.29 -15.04
CA GLY A 176 0.22 -36.44 -15.78
C GLY A 176 -0.34 -36.28 -17.20
N VAL A 177 0.32 -36.80 -18.24
CA VAL A 177 -0.33 -36.94 -19.56
C VAL A 177 -0.09 -38.36 -20.05
N HIS A 178 -1.18 -39.12 -20.05
CA HIS A 178 -1.34 -40.41 -20.73
C HIS A 178 -1.20 -40.23 -22.24
N VAL A 179 -0.41 -41.09 -22.88
CA VAL A 179 -0.64 -41.58 -24.25
C VAL A 179 -0.53 -43.10 -24.21
#